data_AF-A0A352EEF5-F1
#
_entry.id   AF-A0A352EEF5-F1
#
_cell.length_a   1.000
_cell.length_b   1.000
_cell.length_c   1.000
_cell.angle_alpha   90.00
_cell.angle_beta   90.00
_cell.angle_gamma   90.00
#
_symmetry.space_group_name_H-M   'P 1'
#
loop_
_entity.id
_entity.type
_entity.pdbx_description
1 polymer ?
#
loop_
_entity_poly.entity_id
_entity_poly.type
_entity_poly.pdbx_seq_one_letter_code
_entity_poly.pdbx_strand_id
1 'polypeptide(L)' 'VIPERSIFVGNPGKVVKQVSDEMLAWKTEGTALYMELARECNETLKEVPPLRELEADRPVHKGTYQTHK' A
#
# COMPACT_ATOMS: atom_id res chain seq x y z
N VAL A 1 -19.05 11.48 17.09
CA VAL A 1 -17.76 12.21 16.93
C VAL A 1 -16.64 11.29 17.39
N ILE A 2 -15.54 11.16 16.63
CA ILE A 2 -14.36 10.38 17.02
C ILE A 2 -13.34 11.37 17.63
N PRO A 3 -12.85 11.16 18.87
CA PRO A 3 -11.84 12.03 19.46
C PRO A 3 -10.55 12.05 18.64
N GLU A 4 -9.83 13.17 18.68
CA GLU A 4 -8.50 13.26 18.06
C GLU A 4 -7.59 12.14 18.57
N ARG A 5 -6.61 11.77 17.75
CA ARG A 5 -5.62 10.72 18.07
C ARG A 5 -6.22 9.38 18.47
N SER A 6 -7.37 8.99 17.89
CA SER A 6 -8.01 7.70 18.15
C SER A 6 -7.66 6.64 17.09
N ILE A 7 -7.37 5.42 17.53
CA ILE A 7 -7.41 4.23 16.66
C ILE A 7 -8.85 3.73 16.65
N PHE A 8 -9.49 3.82 15.47
CA PHE A 8 -10.89 3.44 15.25
C PHE A 8 -10.98 2.32 14.23
N VAL A 9 -11.63 1.21 14.59
CA VAL A 9 -11.66 -0.01 13.76
C VAL A 9 -13.00 -0.74 13.86
N GLY A 10 -13.30 -1.59 12.87
CA GLY A 10 -14.45 -2.50 12.86
C GLY A 10 -15.71 -1.95 12.18
N ASN A 11 -16.75 -2.79 12.15
CA ASN A 11 -18.10 -2.46 11.65
C ASN A 11 -19.17 -3.18 12.51
N PRO A 12 -20.00 -2.45 13.30
CA PRO A 12 -19.93 -1.02 13.53
C PRO A 12 -18.64 -0.64 14.29
N GLY A 13 -18.02 0.46 13.87
CA GLY A 13 -16.67 0.83 14.33
C GLY A 13 -16.63 1.32 15.77
N LYS A 14 -15.47 1.12 16.43
CA LYS A 14 -15.22 1.49 17.84
C LYS A 14 -13.83 2.10 17.99
N VAL A 15 -13.68 3.04 18.92
CA VAL A 15 -12.37 3.52 19.38
C VAL A 15 -11.78 2.44 20.28
N VAL A 16 -10.60 1.93 19.93
CA VAL A 16 -9.96 0.81 20.65
C VAL A 16 -8.74 1.25 21.47
N LYS A 17 -8.12 2.39 21.14
CA LYS A 17 -7.01 3.00 21.89
C LYS A 17 -6.65 4.39 21.34
N GLN A 18 -5.77 5.10 22.04
CA GLN A 18 -5.15 6.35 21.59
C GLN A 18 -3.87 6.07 20.77
N VAL A 19 -3.56 6.97 19.85
CA VAL A 19 -2.34 6.98 19.03
C VAL A 19 -1.20 7.55 19.88
N SER A 20 -0.17 6.75 20.14
CA SER A 20 1.06 7.22 20.79
C SER A 20 1.87 8.12 19.84
N ASP A 21 2.80 8.89 20.39
CA ASP A 21 3.68 9.73 19.57
C ASP A 21 4.57 8.91 18.64
N GLU A 22 5.01 7.72 19.06
CA GLU A 22 5.72 6.76 18.21
C GLU A 22 4.86 6.31 17.02
N MET A 23 3.59 5.96 17.25
CA MET A 23 2.66 5.59 16.17
C MET A 23 2.44 6.76 15.20
N LEU A 24 2.37 7.99 15.71
CA LEU A 24 2.22 9.18 14.89
C LEU A 24 3.48 9.45 14.06
N ALA A 25 4.66 9.29 14.66
CA ALA A 25 5.96 9.41 13.98
C ALA A 25 6.06 8.41 12.83
N TRP A 26 5.81 7.13 13.10
CA TRP A 26 5.80 6.08 12.06
C TRP A 26 4.79 6.36 10.95
N LYS A 27 3.60 6.89 11.29
CA LYS A 27 2.60 7.24 10.27
C LYS A 27 3.04 8.44 9.41
N THR A 28 3.73 9.40 10.02
CA THR A 28 4.29 10.55 9.30
C THR A 28 5.36 10.10 8.32
N GLU A 29 6.31 9.27 8.78
CA GLU A 29 7.38 8.70 7.96
C GLU A 29 6.83 7.86 6.80
N GLY A 30 5.88 6.95 7.10
CA GLY A 30 5.24 6.15 6.06
C GLY A 30 4.47 6.99 5.03
N THR A 31 3.83 8.07 5.46
CA THR A 31 3.16 9.00 4.53
C THR A 31 4.18 9.69 3.61
N ALA A 32 5.31 10.14 4.15
CA ALA A 32 6.38 10.75 3.37
C ALA A 32 6.96 9.76 2.34
N LEU A 33 7.14 8.50 2.72
CA LEU A 33 7.60 7.45 1.80
C LEU A 33 6.66 7.29 0.60
N TYR A 34 5.34 7.24 0.82
CA TYR A 34 4.37 7.15 -0.29
C TYR A 34 4.41 8.38 -1.21
N MET A 35 4.64 9.57 -0.64
CA MET A 35 4.82 10.80 -1.43
C MET A 35 6.09 10.75 -2.27
N GLU A 36 7.18 10.20 -1.72
CA GLU A 36 8.44 10.01 -2.45
C GLU A 36 8.26 9.01 -3.60
N LEU A 37 7.67 7.83 -3.36
CA LEU A 37 7.41 6.83 -4.39
C LEU A 37 6.55 7.36 -5.54
N ALA A 38 5.56 8.21 -5.23
CA ALA A 38 4.75 8.87 -6.25
C ALA A 38 5.58 9.82 -7.11
N ARG A 39 6.50 10.57 -6.50
CA ARG A 39 7.44 11.45 -7.20
C ARG A 39 8.42 10.65 -8.06
N GLU A 40 9.04 9.63 -7.49
CA GLU A 40 9.96 8.72 -8.19
C GLU A 40 9.29 8.09 -9.41
N CYS A 41 8.05 7.62 -9.29
CA CYS A 41 7.28 7.12 -10.42
C CYS A 41 7.17 8.19 -11.52
N ASN A 42 6.75 9.41 -11.16
CA ASN A 42 6.62 10.48 -12.15
C ASN A 42 7.95 10.88 -12.80
N GLU A 43 9.06 10.82 -12.07
CA GLU A 43 10.40 11.18 -12.57
C GLU A 43 11.04 10.07 -13.42
N THR A 44 10.73 8.81 -13.13
CA THR A 44 11.43 7.66 -13.71
C THR A 44 10.60 6.85 -14.70
N LEU A 45 9.26 6.97 -14.66
CA LEU A 45 8.36 6.27 -15.57
C LEU A 45 8.56 6.80 -17.00
N LYS A 46 8.78 5.87 -17.93
CA LYS A 46 8.98 6.17 -19.34
C LYS A 46 7.90 5.52 -20.16
N GLU A 47 7.37 6.26 -21.11
CA GLU A 47 6.50 5.69 -22.14
C GLU A 47 7.29 4.69 -22.97
N VAL A 48 6.72 3.50 -23.17
CA VAL A 48 7.30 2.44 -23.99
C VAL A 48 6.22 1.80 -24.84
N PRO A 49 6.55 1.30 -26.05
CA PRO A 49 5.63 0.48 -26.83
C PRO A 49 5.15 -0.75 -26.03
N PRO A 50 3.91 -1.21 -26.24
CA PRO A 50 3.43 -2.41 -25.57
C PRO A 50 4.22 -3.64 -26.02
N LEU A 51 4.44 -4.57 -25.08
CA LEU A 51 5.00 -5.88 -25.40
C LEU A 51 4.01 -6.65 -26.30
N ARG A 52 4.46 -7.07 -27.50
CA ARG A 52 3.60 -7.71 -28.51
C ARG A 52 3.66 -9.23 -28.53
N GLU A 53 4.73 -9.80 -27.99
CA GLU A 53 4.99 -11.23 -28.02
C GLU A 53 5.43 -11.69 -26.62
N LEU A 54 5.12 -12.94 -26.27
CA LEU A 54 5.56 -13.52 -25.00
C LEU A 54 7.06 -13.80 -25.05
N GLU A 55 7.75 -13.60 -23.93
CA GLU A 55 9.14 -14.06 -23.77
C GLU A 55 9.20 -15.58 -23.95
N ALA A 56 10.19 -16.07 -24.70
CA ALA A 56 10.34 -17.49 -25.04
C ALA A 56 10.37 -18.40 -23.79
N ASP A 57 10.95 -17.91 -22.70
CA ASP A 57 11.14 -18.65 -21.45
C ASP A 57 10.31 -18.08 -20.29
N ARG A 58 9.16 -17.43 -20.60
CA ARG A 58 8.31 -16.83 -19.56
C ARG A 58 7.88 -17.90 -18.54
N PRO A 59 8.25 -17.78 -17.25
CA PRO A 59 7.92 -18.78 -16.26
C PRO A 59 6.41 -18.83 -16.02
N VAL A 60 5.85 -20.04 -15.98
CA VAL A 60 4.45 -20.26 -15.62
C VAL A 60 4.28 -20.04 -14.13
N HIS A 61 3.44 -19.08 -13.76
CA HIS A 61 3.07 -18.88 -12.36
C HIS A 61 2.27 -20.09 -11.87
N LYS A 62 2.90 -20.92 -11.02
CA LYS A 62 2.24 -22.01 -10.31
C LYS A 62 1.36 -21.37 -9.24
N GLY A 63 0.11 -21.03 -9.57
CA GLY A 63 -0.81 -20.38 -8.64
C GLY A 63 -0.89 -21.15 -7.32
N THR A 64 -0.22 -20.66 -6.28
CA THR A 64 -0.17 -21.27 -4.94
C THR A 64 -1.28 -20.76 -4.03
N TYR A 65 -1.97 -19.69 -4.43
CA TYR A 65 -3.00 -19.05 -3.63
C TYR A 65 -4.38 -19.66 -3.89
N GLN A 66 -4.95 -20.27 -2.86
CA GLN A 66 -6.36 -20.70 -2.84
C GLN A 66 -7.19 -19.60 -2.17
N THR A 67 -8.13 -19.02 -2.90
CA THR A 67 -9.10 -18.09 -2.30
C THR A 67 -10.04 -18.87 -1.39
N HIS A 68 -10.23 -18.36 -0.17
CA HIS A 68 -11.12 -18.96 0.81
C HIS A 68 -12.58 -18.86 0.32
N LYS A 69 -13.36 -19.95 0.43
CA LYS A 69 -14.82 -19.93 0.26
C LYS A 69 -15.49 -19.24 1.45
#